data_AF-A0A1J0RC57-F1
#
_entry.id   AF-A0A1J0RC57-F1
#
_cell.length_a   1.000
_cell.length_b   1.000
_cell.length_c   1.000
_cell.angle_alpha   90.00
_cell.angle_beta   90.00
_cell.angle_gamma   90.00
#
_symmetry.space_group_name_H-M   'P 1'
#
loop_
_entity.id
_entity.type
_entity.pdbx_description
1 polymer ?
#
loop_
_entity_poly.entity_id
_entity_poly.type
_entity_poly.pdbx_seq_one_letter_code
_entity_poly.pdbx_strand_id
1 'polypeptide(L)'
;MSPEGRAAAVSVQALLVEAKEIRTTYNSYRQTELAHQEGTPQQLIHEAIFRTPKQADLTKTDCAVALTSTRKADCEGGPGKQSLCGTLVCLCAQDGTQDKELCGTAASPGTPSSWNEGQKSAVWTPILRVCSKYPTPTPTAEKIHQLITTALEAAERENTGGDQVTLGEAPATGSCAAAGGKGCIQLTDAGSATTATPSGKLTWRDKLEKAADEVTIHENTATARATAIQRIQQLTKHAKHLITALKNSFPDAATQTISTQKPQPKQQSPEIAEECRKHDNNNASCPRDKCTYDEKEKKCNPKMAVEGSENTAAATGAAGATTEKCKGKPEKDCKYPDCRLKGR
;
A
#
# COMPACT_ATOMS: atom_id res chain seq x y z
N MET A 1 18.24 23.13 26.31
CA MET A 1 16.95 22.75 25.68
C MET A 1 15.86 23.04 26.69
N SER A 2 14.95 23.96 26.38
CA SER A 2 13.90 24.37 27.33
C SER A 2 12.91 23.21 27.61
N PRO A 3 12.14 23.27 28.71
CA PRO A 3 11.09 22.29 28.99
C PRO A 3 10.11 22.10 27.82
N GLU A 4 9.71 23.18 27.15
CA GLU A 4 8.80 23.19 26.00
C GLU A 4 9.44 22.51 24.77
N GLY A 5 10.72 22.77 24.53
CA GLY A 5 11.46 22.09 23.46
C GLY A 5 11.59 20.58 23.69
N ARG A 6 11.79 20.16 24.94
CA ARG A 6 11.80 18.73 25.30
C ARG A 6 10.42 18.09 25.11
N ALA A 7 9.35 18.77 25.51
CA ALA A 7 7.98 18.28 25.32
C ALA A 7 7.64 18.12 23.83
N ALA A 8 7.93 19.11 22.98
CA ALA A 8 7.71 19.03 21.54
C ALA A 8 8.53 17.89 20.89
N ALA A 9 9.78 17.67 21.34
CA ALA A 9 10.60 16.57 20.85
C ALA A 9 10.01 15.19 21.20
N VAL A 10 9.46 15.03 22.41
CA VAL A 10 8.76 13.80 22.82
C VAL A 10 7.50 13.57 21.97
N SER A 11 6.69 14.62 21.75
CA SER A 11 5.49 14.53 20.92
C SER A 11 5.82 14.17 19.46
N VAL A 12 6.84 14.80 18.87
CA VAL A 12 7.30 14.46 17.51
C VAL A 12 7.82 13.02 17.44
N GLN A 13 8.53 12.56 18.47
CA GLN A 13 8.98 11.18 18.55
C GLN A 13 7.81 10.19 18.62
N ALA A 14 6.75 10.50 19.36
CA ALA A 14 5.54 9.68 19.41
C ALA A 14 4.86 9.60 18.02
N LEU A 15 4.72 10.72 17.33
CA LEU A 15 4.17 10.76 15.95
C LEU A 15 5.03 9.95 14.97
N LEU A 16 6.36 9.98 15.12
CA LEU A 16 7.27 9.18 14.31
C LEU A 16 7.11 7.67 14.60
N VAL A 17 6.87 7.27 15.85
CA VAL A 17 6.59 5.88 16.21
C VAL A 17 5.29 5.42 15.54
N GLU A 18 4.21 6.19 15.63
CA GLU A 18 2.94 5.85 14.96
C GLU A 18 3.11 5.74 13.44
N ALA A 19 3.83 6.68 12.81
CA ALA A 19 4.09 6.62 11.36
C ALA A 19 4.89 5.38 10.95
N LYS A 20 5.85 4.93 11.78
CA LYS A 20 6.61 3.70 11.55
C LYS A 20 5.72 2.47 11.70
N GLU A 21 4.85 2.45 12.70
CA GLU A 21 3.90 1.36 12.93
C GLU A 21 2.96 1.20 11.74
N ILE A 22 2.34 2.29 11.26
CA ILE A 22 1.49 2.28 10.06
C ILE A 22 2.22 1.69 8.86
N ARG A 23 3.47 2.10 8.63
CA ARG A 23 4.29 1.57 7.54
C ARG A 23 4.56 0.07 7.71
N THR A 24 4.89 -0.38 8.91
CA THR A 24 5.15 -1.79 9.21
C THR A 24 3.89 -2.63 9.01
N THR A 25 2.75 -2.17 9.53
CA THR A 25 1.44 -2.83 9.35
C THR A 25 1.08 -2.96 7.88
N TYR A 26 1.20 -1.89 7.10
CA TYR A 26 0.96 -1.95 5.65
C TYR A 26 1.91 -2.93 4.94
N ASN A 27 3.20 -2.92 5.28
CA ASN A 27 4.17 -3.83 4.67
C ASN A 27 3.87 -5.30 5.02
N SER A 28 3.44 -5.58 6.25
CA SER A 28 3.03 -6.91 6.69
C SER A 28 1.76 -7.36 5.96
N TYR A 29 0.74 -6.50 5.89
CA TYR A 29 -0.49 -6.77 5.14
C TYR A 29 -0.17 -7.08 3.67
N ARG A 30 0.59 -6.21 3.01
CA ARG A 30 1.03 -6.43 1.62
C ARG A 30 1.75 -7.76 1.45
N GLN A 31 2.63 -8.12 2.39
CA GLN A 31 3.38 -9.37 2.33
C GLN A 31 2.45 -10.60 2.49
N THR A 32 1.47 -10.54 3.38
CA THR A 32 0.50 -11.62 3.60
C THR A 32 -0.42 -11.80 2.39
N GLU A 33 -1.01 -10.72 1.89
CA GLU A 33 -1.98 -10.79 0.79
C GLU A 33 -1.33 -11.18 -0.54
N LEU A 34 -0.18 -10.57 -0.86
CA LEU A 34 0.57 -10.85 -2.09
C LEU A 34 1.56 -12.02 -1.94
N ALA A 35 1.44 -12.82 -0.88
CA ALA A 35 2.24 -14.04 -0.74
C ALA A 35 1.86 -15.10 -1.78
N HIS A 36 0.67 -15.00 -2.37
CA HIS A 36 0.15 -15.96 -3.32
C HIS A 36 0.97 -15.96 -4.62
N GLN A 37 1.48 -17.12 -5.00
CA GLN A 37 2.30 -17.34 -6.20
C GLN A 37 1.47 -17.83 -7.40
N GLU A 38 0.16 -17.59 -7.43
CA GLU A 38 -0.70 -18.15 -8.50
C GLU A 38 -0.49 -17.46 -9.86
N GLY A 39 0.12 -16.28 -9.87
CA GLY A 39 0.41 -15.48 -11.07
C GLY A 39 -0.25 -14.10 -10.96
N THR A 40 0.10 -13.17 -11.84
CA THR A 40 -0.64 -11.90 -11.90
C THR A 40 -2.06 -12.14 -12.47
N PRO A 41 -3.02 -11.22 -12.23
CA PRO A 41 -4.33 -11.31 -12.86
C PRO A 41 -4.28 -11.54 -14.37
N GLN A 42 -3.38 -10.86 -15.07
CA GLN A 42 -3.22 -10.99 -16.52
C GLN A 42 -2.67 -12.36 -16.93
N GLN A 43 -1.78 -12.95 -16.12
CA GLN A 43 -1.26 -14.30 -16.37
C GLN A 43 -2.35 -15.36 -16.18
N LEU A 44 -3.21 -15.21 -15.17
CA LEU A 44 -4.34 -16.11 -14.93
C LEU A 44 -5.39 -16.00 -16.03
N ILE A 45 -5.71 -14.79 -16.49
CA ILE A 45 -6.59 -14.56 -17.64
C ILE A 45 -6.00 -15.18 -18.90
N HIS A 46 -4.70 -14.97 -19.15
CA HIS A 46 -4.01 -15.54 -20.30
C HIS A 46 -4.04 -17.07 -20.28
N GLU A 47 -3.77 -17.68 -19.13
CA GLU A 47 -3.88 -19.11 -18.93
C GLU A 47 -5.31 -19.61 -19.15
N ALA A 48 -6.32 -18.89 -18.66
CA ALA A 48 -7.73 -19.24 -18.89
C ALA A 48 -8.11 -19.22 -20.39
N ILE A 49 -7.54 -18.29 -21.16
CA ILE A 49 -7.82 -18.17 -22.60
C ILE A 49 -7.05 -19.22 -23.39
N PHE A 50 -5.73 -19.29 -23.21
CA PHE A 50 -4.82 -20.01 -24.11
C PHE A 50 -4.24 -21.29 -23.52
N ARG A 51 -4.56 -21.62 -22.26
CA ARG A 51 -4.06 -22.80 -21.51
C ARG A 51 -2.57 -22.77 -21.17
N THR A 52 -1.84 -21.72 -21.51
CA THR A 52 -0.41 -21.66 -21.18
C THR A 52 -0.22 -21.13 -19.77
N PRO A 53 0.28 -21.94 -18.81
CA PRO A 53 0.39 -21.54 -17.42
C PRO A 53 1.46 -20.45 -17.25
N LYS A 54 1.12 -19.42 -16.48
CA LYS A 54 2.05 -18.33 -16.09
C LYS A 54 2.87 -17.77 -17.25
N GLN A 55 2.24 -17.55 -18.40
CA GLN A 55 2.90 -17.01 -19.58
C GLN A 55 3.55 -15.66 -19.25
N ALA A 56 4.85 -15.53 -19.52
CA ALA A 56 5.56 -14.27 -19.32
C ALA A 56 5.29 -13.30 -20.49
N ASP A 57 5.23 -13.84 -21.71
CA ASP A 57 4.92 -13.08 -22.92
C ASP A 57 3.43 -13.19 -23.26
N LEU A 58 2.65 -12.23 -22.76
CA LEU A 58 1.20 -12.17 -22.94
C LEU A 58 0.77 -11.88 -24.39
N THR A 59 1.71 -11.65 -25.31
CA THR A 59 1.41 -11.48 -26.74
C THR A 59 1.23 -12.82 -27.47
N LYS A 60 1.64 -13.93 -26.86
CA LYS A 60 1.46 -15.27 -27.42
C LYS A 60 0.00 -15.69 -27.34
N THR A 61 -0.58 -16.08 -28.47
CA THR A 61 -2.02 -16.36 -28.59
C THR A 61 -2.31 -17.76 -29.15
N ASP A 62 -1.30 -18.63 -29.18
CA ASP A 62 -1.46 -20.03 -29.56
C ASP A 62 -2.39 -20.75 -28.58
N CYS A 63 -3.36 -21.49 -29.10
CA CYS A 63 -4.20 -22.34 -28.28
C CYS A 63 -3.43 -23.59 -27.84
N ALA A 64 -3.02 -23.66 -26.57
CA ALA A 64 -2.24 -24.77 -26.03
C ALA A 64 -3.09 -25.98 -25.59
N VAL A 65 -4.39 -26.00 -25.96
CA VAL A 65 -5.22 -27.21 -25.89
C VAL A 65 -4.68 -28.23 -26.88
N ALA A 66 -4.63 -29.50 -26.47
CA ALA A 66 -4.27 -30.59 -27.36
C ALA A 66 -5.55 -31.18 -27.95
N LEU A 67 -5.68 -31.15 -29.27
CA LEU A 67 -6.76 -31.84 -29.97
C LEU A 67 -6.42 -33.32 -30.05
N THR A 68 -7.42 -34.17 -29.86
CA THR A 68 -7.28 -35.61 -30.05
C THR A 68 -7.64 -35.99 -31.49
N SER A 69 -8.33 -37.12 -31.69
CA SER A 69 -8.66 -37.65 -33.01
C SER A 69 -10.05 -37.30 -33.50
N THR A 70 -10.96 -36.84 -32.63
CA THR A 70 -12.34 -36.52 -33.05
C THR A 70 -12.87 -35.29 -32.32
N ARG A 71 -13.66 -34.48 -33.03
CA ARG A 71 -14.42 -33.38 -32.45
C ARG A 71 -15.27 -33.81 -31.27
N LYS A 72 -15.93 -34.98 -31.37
CA LYS A 72 -16.75 -35.53 -30.29
C LYS A 72 -15.94 -35.71 -29.00
N ALA A 73 -14.79 -36.40 -29.08
CA ALA A 73 -13.95 -36.64 -27.90
C ALA A 73 -13.43 -35.35 -27.28
N ASP A 74 -13.11 -34.35 -28.10
CA ASP A 74 -12.55 -33.09 -27.63
C ASP A 74 -13.61 -32.17 -27.03
N CYS A 75 -14.78 -32.06 -27.66
CA CYS A 75 -15.85 -31.12 -27.30
C CYS A 75 -16.80 -31.66 -26.24
N GLU A 76 -16.86 -32.98 -26.04
CA GLU A 76 -17.51 -33.59 -24.88
C GLU A 76 -16.53 -33.81 -23.71
N GLY A 77 -15.22 -33.77 -23.98
CA GLY A 77 -14.16 -34.08 -23.04
C GLY A 77 -13.37 -32.87 -22.54
N GLY A 78 -12.15 -33.15 -22.08
CA GLY A 78 -11.25 -32.16 -21.48
C GLY A 78 -10.89 -30.98 -22.39
N PRO A 79 -10.52 -31.19 -23.67
CA PRO A 79 -10.06 -30.11 -24.55
C PRO A 79 -11.04 -28.93 -24.64
N GLY A 80 -12.34 -29.19 -24.77
CA GLY A 80 -13.39 -28.15 -24.81
C GLY A 80 -13.64 -27.44 -23.49
N LYS A 81 -13.20 -27.99 -22.35
CA LYS A 81 -13.47 -27.45 -20.99
C LYS A 81 -12.25 -26.83 -20.32
N GLN A 82 -11.06 -27.00 -20.90
CA GLN A 82 -9.79 -26.59 -20.30
C GLN A 82 -9.47 -25.10 -20.44
N SER A 83 -9.81 -24.50 -21.58
CA SER A 83 -9.54 -23.08 -21.88
C SER A 83 -10.62 -22.48 -22.78
N LEU A 84 -10.73 -21.15 -22.81
CA LEU A 84 -11.66 -20.49 -23.74
C LEU A 84 -11.31 -20.73 -25.20
N CYS A 85 -10.03 -20.84 -25.56
CA CYS A 85 -9.67 -21.19 -26.94
C CYS A 85 -10.15 -22.61 -27.31
N GLY A 86 -10.09 -23.57 -26.38
CA GLY A 86 -10.64 -24.92 -26.57
C GLY A 86 -12.16 -24.89 -26.73
N THR A 87 -12.85 -24.17 -25.84
CA THR A 87 -14.30 -23.93 -25.94
C THR A 87 -14.65 -23.34 -27.30
N LEU A 88 -14.00 -22.26 -27.71
CA LEU A 88 -14.28 -21.57 -28.97
C LEU A 88 -13.94 -22.42 -30.20
N VAL A 89 -12.87 -23.24 -30.16
CA VAL A 89 -12.60 -24.22 -31.23
C VAL A 89 -13.77 -25.19 -31.35
N CYS A 90 -14.32 -25.68 -30.24
CA CYS A 90 -15.50 -26.53 -30.27
C CYS A 90 -16.78 -25.82 -30.73
N LEU A 91 -16.97 -24.55 -30.40
CA LEU A 91 -18.15 -23.79 -30.83
C LEU A 91 -18.06 -23.38 -32.30
N CYS A 92 -16.87 -23.01 -32.77
CA CYS A 92 -16.71 -22.26 -34.02
C CYS A 92 -15.88 -22.94 -35.11
N ALA A 93 -14.99 -23.87 -34.78
CA ALA A 93 -14.23 -24.57 -35.83
C ALA A 93 -15.08 -25.68 -36.45
N GLN A 94 -15.00 -25.79 -37.77
CA GLN A 94 -15.56 -26.94 -38.49
C GLN A 94 -14.58 -28.12 -38.44
N ASP A 95 -15.13 -29.31 -38.23
CA ASP A 95 -14.48 -30.55 -38.66
C ASP A 95 -14.49 -30.63 -40.20
N GLY A 96 -13.55 -31.36 -40.80
CA GLY A 96 -13.45 -31.59 -42.24
C GLY A 96 -14.69 -32.23 -42.88
N THR A 97 -15.65 -32.69 -42.07
CA THR A 97 -16.93 -33.25 -42.50
C THR A 97 -18.11 -32.26 -42.40
N GLN A 98 -17.91 -31.07 -41.82
CA GLN A 98 -18.97 -30.07 -41.66
C GLN A 98 -18.94 -29.05 -42.82
N ASP A 99 -20.09 -28.87 -43.47
CA ASP A 99 -20.27 -28.03 -44.66
C ASP A 99 -20.96 -26.69 -44.38
N LYS A 100 -21.44 -26.47 -43.15
CA LYS A 100 -22.10 -25.23 -42.72
C LYS A 100 -21.25 -24.45 -41.73
N GLU A 101 -21.38 -23.14 -41.80
CA GLU A 101 -20.79 -22.20 -40.84
C GLU A 101 -21.35 -22.42 -39.44
N LEU A 102 -20.51 -22.20 -38.41
CA LEU A 102 -20.90 -22.31 -37.01
C LEU A 102 -20.97 -20.93 -36.35
N CYS A 103 -19.89 -20.16 -36.48
CA CYS A 103 -19.77 -18.79 -35.95
C CYS A 103 -19.63 -17.76 -37.09
N GLY A 104 -20.24 -18.05 -38.23
CA GLY A 104 -20.16 -17.27 -39.47
C GLY A 104 -18.87 -17.52 -40.29
N THR A 105 -18.90 -17.10 -41.56
CA THR A 105 -17.81 -17.28 -42.55
C THR A 105 -16.40 -16.93 -42.07
N ALA A 106 -16.27 -15.93 -41.19
CA ALA A 106 -14.97 -15.43 -40.75
C ALA A 106 -14.28 -16.35 -39.73
N ALA A 107 -15.06 -17.02 -38.87
CA ALA A 107 -14.55 -17.97 -37.87
C ALA A 107 -14.66 -19.43 -38.33
N SER A 108 -15.62 -19.72 -39.23
CA SER A 108 -15.88 -21.02 -39.84
C SER A 108 -15.79 -20.90 -41.37
N PRO A 109 -14.57 -20.81 -41.94
CA PRO A 109 -14.41 -20.64 -43.38
C PRO A 109 -14.94 -21.86 -44.15
N GLY A 110 -15.62 -21.65 -45.28
CA GLY A 110 -16.28 -22.70 -46.07
C GLY A 110 -15.39 -23.82 -46.63
N THR A 111 -14.09 -23.80 -46.33
CA THR A 111 -13.13 -24.88 -46.55
C THR A 111 -12.64 -25.38 -45.19
N PRO A 112 -13.32 -26.37 -44.60
CA PRO A 112 -12.98 -26.86 -43.27
C PRO A 112 -11.63 -27.56 -43.26
N SER A 113 -10.91 -27.45 -42.14
CA SER A 113 -9.66 -28.19 -41.91
C SER A 113 -9.95 -29.51 -41.22
N SER A 114 -9.11 -30.52 -41.42
CA SER A 114 -9.24 -31.79 -40.69
C SER A 114 -9.10 -31.58 -39.19
N TRP A 115 -9.89 -32.29 -38.39
CA TRP A 115 -9.82 -32.23 -36.94
C TRP A 115 -8.66 -33.06 -36.39
N ASN A 116 -7.51 -32.44 -36.15
CA ASN A 116 -6.35 -33.06 -35.50
C ASN A 116 -5.37 -32.01 -34.99
N GLU A 117 -4.43 -32.43 -34.14
CA GLU A 117 -3.41 -31.56 -33.55
C GLU A 117 -2.56 -30.83 -34.59
N GLY A 118 -2.20 -31.48 -35.70
CA GLY A 118 -1.41 -30.86 -36.78
C GLY A 118 -2.14 -29.73 -37.51
N GLN A 119 -3.46 -29.70 -37.44
CA GLN A 119 -4.32 -28.66 -38.05
C GLN A 119 -4.88 -27.68 -37.03
N LYS A 120 -4.51 -27.79 -35.74
CA LYS A 120 -5.01 -26.92 -34.66
C LYS A 120 -4.84 -25.44 -34.97
N SER A 121 -3.69 -25.05 -35.52
CA SER A 121 -3.45 -23.64 -35.89
C SER A 121 -4.39 -23.17 -37.00
N ALA A 122 -4.68 -24.03 -37.99
CA ALA A 122 -5.58 -23.72 -39.10
C ALA A 122 -7.02 -23.52 -38.63
N VAL A 123 -7.49 -24.27 -37.64
CA VAL A 123 -8.83 -24.11 -37.06
C VAL A 123 -8.91 -22.96 -36.05
N TRP A 124 -7.84 -22.67 -35.30
CA TRP A 124 -7.85 -21.59 -34.29
C TRP A 124 -7.69 -20.19 -34.88
N THR A 125 -6.83 -20.02 -35.89
CA THR A 125 -6.47 -18.70 -36.43
C THR A 125 -7.67 -17.87 -36.92
N PRO A 126 -8.66 -18.44 -37.64
CA PRO A 126 -9.85 -17.69 -38.06
C PRO A 126 -10.68 -17.19 -36.87
N ILE A 127 -10.84 -18.03 -35.85
CA ILE A 127 -11.58 -17.69 -34.63
C ILE A 127 -10.89 -16.55 -33.89
N LEU A 128 -9.58 -16.67 -33.65
CA LEU A 128 -8.79 -15.63 -32.98
C LEU A 128 -8.86 -14.29 -33.71
N ARG A 129 -8.86 -14.31 -35.05
CA ARG A 129 -8.99 -13.09 -35.87
C ARG A 129 -10.31 -12.37 -35.61
N VAL A 130 -11.42 -13.11 -35.48
CA VAL A 130 -12.72 -12.55 -35.13
C VAL A 130 -12.69 -12.00 -33.70
N CYS A 131 -12.18 -12.77 -32.73
CA CYS A 131 -12.04 -12.32 -31.34
C CYS A 131 -11.22 -11.02 -31.22
N SER A 132 -10.16 -10.87 -32.03
CA SER A 132 -9.29 -9.69 -32.03
C SER A 132 -9.96 -8.40 -32.53
N LYS A 133 -11.20 -8.48 -33.06
CA LYS A 133 -12.01 -7.31 -33.41
C LYS A 133 -12.83 -6.77 -32.24
N TYR A 134 -13.02 -7.56 -31.20
CA TYR A 134 -13.74 -7.12 -30.01
C TYR A 134 -12.85 -6.22 -29.15
N PRO A 135 -13.41 -5.18 -28.50
CA PRO A 135 -12.65 -4.34 -27.60
C PRO A 135 -12.17 -5.16 -26.40
N THR A 136 -10.90 -4.99 -26.02
CA THR A 136 -10.35 -5.60 -24.82
C THR A 136 -10.88 -4.86 -23.59
N PRO A 137 -11.69 -5.50 -22.73
CA PRO A 137 -12.18 -4.86 -21.52
C PRO A 137 -11.05 -4.71 -20.49
N THR A 138 -11.12 -3.68 -19.67
CA THR A 138 -10.31 -3.62 -18.45
C THR A 138 -10.77 -4.73 -17.50
N PRO A 139 -9.86 -5.59 -17.01
CA PRO A 139 -10.23 -6.69 -16.13
C PRO A 139 -10.47 -6.17 -14.71
N THR A 140 -11.73 -5.90 -14.37
CA THR A 140 -12.17 -5.75 -12.97
C THR A 140 -12.78 -7.07 -12.48
N ALA A 141 -12.83 -7.29 -11.17
CA ALA A 141 -13.44 -8.49 -10.61
C ALA A 141 -14.91 -8.63 -11.06
N GLU A 142 -15.69 -7.56 -10.95
CA GLU A 142 -17.09 -7.54 -11.38
C GLU A 142 -17.23 -7.85 -12.87
N LYS A 143 -16.35 -7.29 -13.71
CA LYS A 143 -16.41 -7.50 -15.14
C LYS A 143 -16.12 -8.95 -15.52
N ILE A 144 -15.15 -9.57 -14.85
CA ILE A 144 -14.83 -10.98 -15.04
C ILE A 144 -16.03 -11.85 -14.65
N HIS A 145 -16.60 -11.65 -13.45
CA HIS A 145 -17.78 -12.41 -13.01
C HIS A 145 -18.97 -12.22 -13.95
N GLN A 146 -19.25 -10.98 -14.38
CA GLN A 146 -20.31 -10.69 -15.34
C GLN A 146 -20.12 -11.49 -16.65
N LEU A 147 -18.91 -11.48 -17.21
CA LEU A 147 -18.64 -12.18 -18.48
C LEU A 147 -18.73 -13.71 -18.33
N ILE A 148 -18.30 -14.27 -17.20
CA ILE A 148 -18.49 -15.70 -16.90
C ILE A 148 -19.98 -16.04 -16.87
N THR A 149 -20.77 -15.28 -16.11
CA THR A 149 -22.21 -15.51 -15.99
C THR A 149 -22.90 -15.41 -17.35
N THR A 150 -22.69 -14.33 -18.09
CA THR A 150 -23.28 -14.15 -19.42
C THR A 150 -22.89 -15.26 -20.39
N ALA A 151 -21.65 -15.75 -20.36
CA ALA A 151 -21.23 -16.86 -21.20
C ALA A 151 -21.94 -18.18 -20.85
N LEU A 152 -22.18 -18.43 -19.56
CA LEU A 152 -22.79 -19.67 -19.08
C LEU A 152 -24.33 -19.64 -19.08
N GLU A 153 -24.95 -18.47 -19.08
CA GLU A 153 -26.40 -18.32 -19.28
C GLU A 153 -26.87 -18.84 -20.64
N ALA A 154 -25.97 -18.86 -21.64
CA ALA A 154 -26.23 -19.43 -22.96
C ALA A 154 -26.16 -20.97 -22.98
N ALA A 155 -25.93 -21.63 -21.85
CA ALA A 155 -25.98 -23.08 -21.78
C ALA A 155 -27.43 -23.57 -21.81
N GLU A 156 -27.70 -24.53 -22.69
CA GLU A 156 -29.02 -25.09 -22.94
C GLU A 156 -29.10 -26.53 -22.40
N ARG A 157 -30.32 -26.96 -22.06
CA ARG A 157 -30.62 -28.34 -21.70
C ARG A 157 -31.31 -29.04 -22.86
N GLU A 158 -30.71 -30.11 -23.34
CA GLU A 158 -31.28 -31.01 -24.33
C GLU A 158 -31.77 -32.27 -23.63
N ASN A 159 -33.05 -32.62 -23.81
CA ASN A 159 -33.69 -33.72 -23.07
C ASN A 159 -34.03 -34.93 -23.95
N THR A 160 -33.84 -34.85 -25.27
CA THR A 160 -34.26 -35.93 -26.20
C THR A 160 -33.23 -37.06 -26.31
N GLY A 161 -31.98 -36.83 -25.89
CA GLY A 161 -30.89 -37.83 -25.83
C GLY A 161 -30.46 -38.23 -24.40
N GLY A 162 -31.27 -37.90 -23.39
CA GLY A 162 -30.89 -37.84 -21.97
C GLY A 162 -30.63 -36.40 -21.53
N ASP A 163 -30.68 -36.09 -20.23
CA ASP A 163 -30.51 -34.73 -19.67
C ASP A 163 -29.08 -34.23 -19.92
N GLN A 164 -28.80 -33.68 -21.09
CA GLN A 164 -27.51 -33.10 -21.46
C GLN A 164 -27.55 -31.59 -21.28
N VAL A 165 -26.50 -31.02 -20.71
CA VAL A 165 -26.27 -29.58 -20.69
C VAL A 165 -25.20 -29.27 -21.71
N THR A 166 -25.46 -28.35 -22.65
CA THR A 166 -24.49 -27.95 -23.67
C THR A 166 -24.36 -26.44 -23.71
N LEU A 167 -23.14 -25.94 -23.96
CA LEU A 167 -22.93 -24.55 -24.34
C LEU A 167 -22.73 -24.48 -25.85
N GLY A 168 -23.49 -23.62 -26.52
CA GLY A 168 -23.54 -23.55 -27.98
C GLY A 168 -24.67 -24.41 -28.56
N GLU A 169 -24.75 -24.48 -29.88
CA GLU A 169 -25.86 -25.12 -30.59
C GLU A 169 -25.57 -26.60 -30.84
N ALA A 170 -26.28 -27.47 -30.11
CA ALA A 170 -26.20 -28.92 -30.25
C ALA A 170 -27.32 -29.46 -31.19
N PRO A 171 -27.18 -30.68 -31.73
CA PRO A 171 -28.33 -31.47 -32.17
C PRO A 171 -29.20 -31.86 -30.96
N ALA A 172 -30.45 -32.26 -31.19
CA ALA A 172 -31.40 -32.70 -30.14
C ALA A 172 -30.90 -33.90 -29.29
N THR A 173 -29.86 -34.60 -29.75
CA THR A 173 -29.20 -35.66 -28.97
C THR A 173 -28.27 -35.12 -27.87
N GLY A 174 -27.97 -33.82 -27.86
CA GLY A 174 -26.99 -33.20 -26.96
C GLY A 174 -25.53 -33.55 -27.29
N SER A 175 -25.27 -34.26 -28.40
CA SER A 175 -23.93 -34.67 -28.83
C SER A 175 -23.17 -33.51 -29.46
N CYS A 176 -21.94 -33.27 -29.02
CA CYS A 176 -21.06 -32.25 -29.61
C CYS A 176 -20.11 -32.83 -30.67
N ALA A 177 -20.55 -33.91 -31.34
CA ALA A 177 -19.91 -34.43 -32.54
C ALA A 177 -20.12 -33.50 -33.76
N ALA A 178 -19.47 -33.82 -34.88
CA ALA A 178 -19.68 -33.11 -36.13
C ALA A 178 -21.14 -33.25 -36.60
N ALA A 179 -21.83 -32.12 -36.74
CA ALA A 179 -23.17 -32.02 -37.32
C ALA A 179 -23.34 -30.68 -38.05
N GLY A 180 -24.12 -30.67 -39.14
CA GLY A 180 -24.24 -29.50 -40.00
C GLY A 180 -24.79 -28.28 -39.25
N GLY A 181 -23.99 -27.22 -39.11
CA GLY A 181 -24.38 -25.97 -38.47
C GLY A 181 -24.40 -26.04 -36.94
N LYS A 182 -23.81 -27.10 -36.34
CA LYS A 182 -23.83 -27.34 -34.90
C LYS A 182 -22.43 -27.27 -34.30
N GLY A 183 -22.30 -26.50 -33.23
CA GLY A 183 -21.06 -26.31 -32.50
C GLY A 183 -21.34 -26.07 -31.03
N CYS A 184 -20.83 -26.96 -30.19
CA CYS A 184 -21.08 -26.93 -28.77
C CYS A 184 -19.94 -27.57 -27.96
N ILE A 185 -19.98 -27.36 -26.65
CA ILE A 185 -19.29 -28.21 -25.67
C ILE A 185 -20.32 -28.84 -24.73
N GLN A 186 -20.05 -30.05 -24.25
CA GLN A 186 -20.91 -30.72 -23.26
C GLN A 186 -20.48 -30.35 -21.84
N LEU A 187 -21.43 -29.97 -21.00
CA LEU A 187 -21.25 -29.48 -19.63
C LEU A 187 -22.01 -30.33 -18.60
N THR A 188 -22.60 -31.45 -19.01
CA THR A 188 -23.42 -32.31 -18.15
C THR A 188 -22.65 -32.86 -16.96
N ASP A 189 -21.35 -33.14 -17.12
CA ASP A 189 -20.47 -33.57 -16.02
C ASP A 189 -20.14 -32.44 -15.03
N ALA A 190 -20.28 -31.18 -15.46
CA ALA A 190 -20.02 -29.98 -14.68
C ALA A 190 -21.29 -29.40 -14.00
N GLY A 191 -22.45 -30.05 -14.15
CA GLY A 191 -23.75 -29.57 -13.63
C GLY A 191 -24.71 -30.70 -13.22
N SER A 192 -25.59 -30.39 -12.26
CA SER A 192 -26.37 -31.33 -11.43
C SER A 192 -27.52 -32.10 -12.13
N ALA A 193 -27.31 -32.62 -13.34
CA ALA A 193 -28.29 -33.46 -14.05
C ALA A 193 -28.33 -34.92 -13.54
N THR A 194 -27.51 -35.25 -12.55
CA THR A 194 -27.45 -36.59 -11.96
C THR A 194 -27.38 -36.52 -10.44
N THR A 195 -27.70 -37.62 -9.76
CA THR A 195 -27.53 -37.79 -8.31
C THR A 195 -26.05 -37.94 -7.90
N ALA A 196 -25.14 -38.04 -8.86
CA ALA A 196 -23.71 -38.13 -8.61
C ALA A 196 -23.11 -36.75 -8.36
N THR A 197 -22.07 -36.70 -7.54
CA THR A 197 -21.25 -35.49 -7.37
C THR A 197 -20.72 -35.06 -8.74
N PRO A 198 -20.90 -33.78 -9.13
CA PRO A 198 -20.30 -33.25 -10.36
C PRO A 198 -18.81 -33.56 -10.41
N SER A 199 -18.39 -34.26 -11.46
CA SER A 199 -17.00 -34.70 -11.66
C SER A 199 -16.27 -33.83 -12.70
N GLY A 200 -17.02 -33.14 -13.55
CA GLY A 200 -16.52 -32.21 -14.55
C GLY A 200 -16.14 -30.86 -13.94
N LYS A 201 -15.05 -30.29 -14.46
CA LYS A 201 -14.60 -28.93 -14.13
C LYS A 201 -14.45 -28.10 -15.39
N LEU A 202 -14.87 -26.85 -15.31
CA LEU A 202 -14.63 -25.86 -16.34
C LEU A 202 -13.37 -25.07 -15.96
N THR A 203 -12.21 -25.57 -16.36
CA THR A 203 -10.91 -25.09 -15.81
C THR A 203 -10.69 -23.60 -16.08
N TRP A 204 -11.15 -23.10 -17.22
CA TRP A 204 -11.02 -21.68 -17.55
C TRP A 204 -11.87 -20.79 -16.65
N ARG A 205 -13.04 -21.27 -16.19
CA ARG A 205 -13.90 -20.54 -15.24
C ARG A 205 -13.16 -20.37 -13.92
N ASP A 206 -12.65 -21.47 -13.37
CA ASP A 206 -11.91 -21.45 -12.10
C ASP A 206 -10.69 -20.51 -12.18
N LYS A 207 -10.01 -20.47 -13.33
CA LYS A 207 -8.88 -19.55 -13.56
C LYS A 207 -9.30 -18.09 -13.66
N LEU A 208 -10.43 -17.79 -14.30
CA LEU A 208 -10.97 -16.44 -14.35
C LEU A 208 -11.46 -15.98 -12.98
N GLU A 209 -12.09 -16.85 -12.19
CA GLU A 209 -12.48 -16.53 -10.80
C GLU A 209 -11.26 -16.21 -9.94
N LYS A 210 -10.20 -17.02 -10.02
CA LYS A 210 -8.91 -16.71 -9.37
C LYS A 210 -8.34 -15.38 -9.84
N ALA A 211 -8.45 -15.07 -11.13
CA ALA A 211 -8.01 -13.78 -11.65
C ALA A 211 -8.82 -12.61 -11.06
N ALA A 212 -10.13 -12.78 -10.86
CA ALA A 212 -10.98 -11.79 -10.21
C ALA A 212 -10.58 -11.58 -8.74
N ASP A 213 -10.31 -12.67 -8.01
CA ASP A 213 -9.82 -12.60 -6.62
C ASP A 213 -8.49 -11.82 -6.55
N GLU A 214 -7.54 -12.11 -7.44
CA GLU A 214 -6.26 -11.40 -7.52
C GLU A 214 -6.44 -9.91 -7.87
N VAL A 215 -7.38 -9.57 -8.75
CA VAL A 215 -7.73 -8.15 -9.02
C VAL A 215 -8.18 -7.47 -7.74
N THR A 216 -9.12 -8.07 -7.00
CA THR A 216 -9.62 -7.52 -5.74
C THR A 216 -8.51 -7.37 -4.69
N ILE A 217 -7.62 -8.35 -4.57
CA ILE A 217 -6.46 -8.28 -3.67
C ILE A 217 -5.56 -7.09 -4.03
N HIS A 218 -5.27 -6.90 -5.33
CA HIS A 218 -4.46 -5.78 -5.80
C HIS A 218 -5.12 -4.42 -5.56
N GLU A 219 -6.43 -4.30 -5.78
CA GLU A 219 -7.21 -3.07 -5.54
C GLU A 219 -7.27 -2.71 -4.05
N ASN A 220 -7.52 -3.70 -3.19
CA ASN A 220 -7.50 -3.54 -1.73
C ASN A 220 -6.12 -3.14 -1.24
N THR A 221 -5.06 -3.75 -1.79
CA THR A 221 -3.67 -3.39 -1.47
C THR A 221 -3.32 -1.98 -1.90
N ALA A 222 -3.78 -1.53 -3.06
CA ALA A 222 -3.60 -0.16 -3.52
C ALA A 222 -4.34 0.85 -2.62
N THR A 223 -5.57 0.53 -2.22
CA THR A 223 -6.38 1.35 -1.31
C THR A 223 -5.73 1.44 0.07
N ALA A 224 -5.30 0.31 0.64
CA ALA A 224 -4.60 0.28 1.92
C ALA A 224 -3.30 1.10 1.88
N ARG A 225 -2.57 1.06 0.76
CA ARG A 225 -1.38 1.88 0.54
C ARG A 225 -1.71 3.36 0.56
N ALA A 226 -2.75 3.78 -0.17
CA ALA A 226 -3.16 5.18 -0.23
C ALA A 226 -3.55 5.70 1.17
N THR A 227 -4.32 4.91 1.93
CA THR A 227 -4.69 5.21 3.32
C THR A 227 -3.47 5.34 4.22
N ALA A 228 -2.52 4.41 4.15
CA ALA A 228 -1.29 4.47 4.93
C ALA A 228 -0.46 5.73 4.62
N ILE A 229 -0.33 6.07 3.32
CA ILE A 229 0.36 7.29 2.88
C ILE A 229 -0.34 8.53 3.43
N GLN A 230 -1.68 8.62 3.32
CA GLN A 230 -2.42 9.78 3.83
C GLN A 230 -2.24 9.96 5.33
N ARG A 231 -2.28 8.88 6.11
CA ARG A 231 -2.11 8.98 7.56
C ARG A 231 -0.69 9.40 7.94
N ILE A 232 0.34 8.86 7.28
CA ILE A 232 1.73 9.30 7.48
C ILE A 232 1.89 10.79 7.12
N GLN A 233 1.24 11.27 6.07
CA GLN A 233 1.25 12.68 5.70
C GLN A 233 0.58 13.57 6.75
N GLN A 234 -0.53 13.13 7.34
CA GLN A 234 -1.19 13.83 8.44
C GLN A 234 -0.29 13.92 9.68
N LEU A 235 0.35 12.82 10.07
CA LEU A 235 1.32 12.80 11.18
C LEU A 235 2.50 13.73 10.91
N THR A 236 2.98 13.77 9.66
CA THR A 236 4.04 14.70 9.24
C THR A 236 3.61 16.15 9.35
N LYS A 237 2.37 16.49 8.95
CA LYS A 237 1.81 17.85 9.10
C LYS A 237 1.68 18.22 10.58
N HIS A 238 1.21 17.30 11.43
CA HIS A 238 1.10 17.52 12.87
C HIS A 238 2.48 17.79 13.48
N ALA A 239 3.49 16.98 13.16
CA ALA A 239 4.86 17.20 13.63
C ALA A 239 5.41 18.58 13.22
N LYS A 240 5.17 18.99 11.96
CA LYS A 240 5.54 20.34 11.49
C LYS A 240 4.82 21.43 12.27
N HIS A 241 3.53 21.26 12.56
CA HIS A 241 2.75 22.23 13.33
C HIS A 241 3.28 22.37 14.75
N LEU A 242 3.62 21.28 15.44
CA LEU A 242 4.23 21.31 16.77
C LEU A 242 5.56 22.07 16.77
N ILE A 243 6.40 21.86 15.75
CA ILE A 243 7.67 22.57 15.60
C ILE A 243 7.45 24.06 15.33
N THR A 244 6.49 24.42 14.47
CA THR A 244 6.15 25.82 14.19
C THR A 244 5.55 26.52 15.41
N ALA A 245 4.65 25.86 16.14
CA ALA A 245 4.08 26.37 17.38
C ALA A 245 5.18 26.63 18.42
N LEU A 246 6.13 25.70 18.56
CA LEU A 246 7.30 25.87 19.42
C LEU A 246 8.13 27.10 19.00
N LYS A 247 8.42 27.27 17.71
CA LYS A 247 9.16 28.44 17.20
C LYS A 247 8.43 29.76 17.52
N ASN A 248 7.11 29.79 17.36
CA ASN A 248 6.30 30.98 17.61
C ASN A 248 6.07 31.25 19.10
N SER A 249 6.21 30.23 19.96
CA SER A 249 6.10 30.37 21.42
C SER A 249 7.37 30.91 22.10
N PHE A 250 8.48 31.00 21.36
CA PHE A 250 9.62 31.81 21.76
C PHE A 250 9.50 33.18 21.08
N PRO A 251 9.11 34.25 21.79
CA PRO A 251 9.17 35.58 21.21
C PRO A 251 10.62 35.86 20.76
N ASP A 252 10.78 36.46 19.58
CA ASP A 252 12.08 36.94 19.11
C ASP A 252 12.76 37.74 20.22
N ALA A 253 13.87 37.22 20.73
CA ALA A 253 14.76 37.96 21.60
C ALA A 253 15.54 38.97 20.76
N ALA A 254 14.89 40.10 20.43
CA ALA A 254 15.37 41.43 20.02
C ALA A 254 14.34 41.99 19.01
N THR A 255 13.58 43.04 19.28
CA THR A 255 13.97 44.32 19.87
C THR A 255 12.89 44.84 20.82
N GLN A 256 13.14 44.79 22.12
CA GLN A 256 12.72 45.91 22.95
C GLN A 256 13.69 47.04 22.61
N THR A 257 13.25 47.96 21.75
CA THR A 257 13.80 49.30 21.73
C THR A 257 13.73 49.84 23.15
N ILE A 258 14.88 49.84 23.81
CA ILE A 258 15.16 50.68 24.97
C ILE A 258 15.01 52.11 24.45
N SER A 259 13.84 52.70 24.65
CA SER A 259 13.69 54.14 24.76
C SER A 259 13.43 54.43 26.23
N THR A 260 14.53 54.75 26.91
CA THR A 260 14.65 55.50 28.16
C THR A 260 13.40 55.68 29.02
N GLN A 261 13.40 55.10 30.23
CA GLN A 261 13.29 55.85 31.50
C GLN A 261 13.56 54.98 32.74
N LYS A 262 14.66 55.35 33.43
CA LYS A 262 15.01 55.32 34.87
C LYS A 262 14.68 54.09 35.76
N PRO A 263 15.67 53.53 36.48
CA PRO A 263 15.48 52.38 37.38
C PRO A 263 14.90 52.77 38.75
N GLN A 264 14.10 51.90 39.36
CA GLN A 264 13.73 51.99 40.79
C GLN A 264 14.11 50.68 41.53
N PRO A 265 14.69 50.74 42.76
CA PRO A 265 15.30 49.60 43.44
C PRO A 265 14.32 48.80 44.32
N LYS A 266 14.69 47.54 44.60
CA LYS A 266 13.98 46.59 45.47
C LYS A 266 13.96 47.06 46.94
N GLN A 267 12.80 47.01 47.57
CA GLN A 267 12.55 47.48 48.94
C GLN A 267 12.77 46.36 49.99
N GLN A 268 13.57 46.63 51.01
CA GLN A 268 13.58 45.94 52.31
C GLN A 268 12.53 46.59 53.25
N SER A 269 12.11 45.87 54.30
CA SER A 269 10.99 46.25 55.18
C SER A 269 11.12 47.69 55.73
N PRO A 270 10.09 48.56 55.56
CA PRO A 270 10.18 50.00 55.80
C PRO A 270 10.36 50.41 57.27
N GLU A 271 10.06 49.52 58.21
CA GLU A 271 10.03 49.85 59.64
C GLU A 271 11.44 50.03 60.24
N ILE A 272 12.41 49.20 59.85
CA ILE A 272 13.80 49.27 60.34
C ILE A 272 14.54 50.46 59.73
N ALA A 273 14.24 50.82 58.48
CA ALA A 273 14.81 51.98 57.81
C ALA A 273 14.42 53.29 58.49
N GLU A 274 13.17 53.40 58.95
CA GLU A 274 12.69 54.59 59.63
C GLU A 274 13.22 54.69 61.06
N GLU A 275 13.43 53.55 61.74
CA GLU A 275 14.06 53.51 63.07
C GLU A 275 15.52 53.98 63.03
N CYS A 276 16.32 53.49 62.07
CA CYS A 276 17.73 53.91 61.94
C CYS A 276 17.85 55.42 61.62
N ARG A 277 17.01 55.95 60.71
CA ARG A 277 17.07 57.36 60.28
C ARG A 277 16.82 58.39 61.38
N LYS A 278 16.09 58.02 62.44
CA LYS A 278 15.89 58.90 63.60
C LYS A 278 17.20 59.28 64.32
N HIS A 279 18.27 58.53 64.07
CA HIS A 279 19.59 58.72 64.68
C HIS A 279 20.62 59.33 63.74
N ASP A 280 20.18 59.91 62.61
CA ASP A 280 21.06 60.66 61.73
C ASP A 280 21.72 61.82 62.48
N ASN A 281 22.97 62.11 62.11
CA ASN A 281 23.86 63.10 62.72
C ASN A 281 24.33 62.81 64.15
N ASN A 282 23.93 61.68 64.74
CA ASN A 282 24.38 61.27 66.07
C ASN A 282 24.87 59.81 66.09
N ASN A 283 26.17 59.63 65.88
CA ASN A 283 26.83 58.33 65.89
C ASN A 283 26.60 57.54 67.20
N ALA A 284 26.61 58.26 68.33
CA ALA A 284 26.49 57.64 69.65
C ALA A 284 25.08 57.09 69.93
N SER A 285 24.05 57.61 69.27
CA SER A 285 22.68 57.13 69.43
C SER A 285 22.22 56.14 68.36
N CYS A 286 23.02 55.90 67.31
CA CYS A 286 22.70 54.94 66.26
C CYS A 286 22.71 53.49 66.79
N PRO A 287 21.57 52.75 66.75
CA PRO A 287 21.48 51.39 67.28
C PRO A 287 22.34 50.42 66.46
N ARG A 288 23.54 50.07 66.98
CA ARG A 288 24.54 49.28 66.24
C ARG A 288 24.11 47.83 65.97
N ASP A 289 23.09 47.33 66.64
CA ASP A 289 22.63 45.94 66.50
C ASP A 289 21.96 45.71 65.13
N LYS A 290 21.18 46.69 64.66
CA LYS A 290 20.41 46.61 63.40
C LYS A 290 20.82 47.65 62.36
N CYS A 291 21.54 48.69 62.78
CA CYS A 291 21.98 49.79 61.93
C CYS A 291 23.52 49.93 61.96
N THR A 292 24.07 50.57 60.93
CA THR A 292 25.47 50.98 60.86
C THR A 292 25.52 52.48 60.62
N TYR A 293 26.32 53.18 61.41
CA TYR A 293 26.53 54.62 61.24
C TYR A 293 27.66 54.89 60.24
N ASP A 294 27.36 55.67 59.22
CA ASP A 294 28.33 56.22 58.29
C ASP A 294 28.83 57.57 58.84
N GLU A 295 30.08 57.61 59.31
CA GLU A 295 30.66 58.82 59.88
C GLU A 295 30.91 59.92 58.84
N LYS A 296 31.09 59.58 57.56
CA LYS A 296 31.32 60.55 56.49
C LYS A 296 30.03 61.23 56.08
N GLU A 297 28.96 60.45 55.95
CA GLU A 297 27.63 60.99 55.62
C GLU A 297 26.85 61.46 56.83
N LYS A 298 27.32 61.13 58.04
CA LYS A 298 26.63 61.36 59.31
C LYS A 298 25.22 60.74 59.32
N LYS A 299 25.08 59.51 58.82
CA LYS A 299 23.78 58.82 58.71
C LYS A 299 23.80 57.44 59.34
N CYS A 300 22.70 57.05 59.97
CA CYS A 300 22.50 55.73 60.55
C CYS A 300 21.63 54.88 59.60
N ASN A 301 22.24 53.89 58.93
CA ASN A 301 21.57 53.09 57.89
C ASN A 301 21.35 51.65 58.34
N PRO A 302 20.28 50.96 57.90
CA PRO A 302 20.08 49.54 58.22
C PRO A 302 21.24 48.66 57.75
N LYS A 303 21.62 47.67 58.54
CA LYS A 303 22.52 46.62 58.09
C LYS A 303 21.79 45.73 57.08
N MET A 304 22.32 45.63 55.86
CA MET A 304 21.85 44.63 54.90
C MET A 304 22.24 43.24 55.40
N ALA A 305 21.27 42.34 55.57
CA ALA A 305 21.56 40.94 55.88
C ALA A 305 22.39 40.32 54.76
N VAL A 306 23.63 39.97 55.06
CA VAL A 306 24.45 39.05 54.25
C VAL A 306 24.47 37.76 55.04
N GLU A 307 23.77 36.74 54.55
CA GLU A 307 24.06 35.37 54.95
C GLU A 307 24.23 34.51 53.71
N GLY A 308 25.49 34.19 53.46
CA GLY A 308 25.89 32.84 53.13
C GLY A 308 27.16 32.54 53.90
N SER A 309 27.15 31.53 54.78
CA SER A 309 28.33 30.73 55.15
C SER A 309 27.99 29.73 56.24
N GLU A 310 27.89 28.44 55.90
CA GLU A 310 28.54 27.39 56.69
C GLU A 310 29.18 26.33 55.76
N ASN A 311 30.52 26.32 55.79
CA ASN A 311 31.49 25.22 55.76
C ASN A 311 31.56 24.14 54.64
N THR A 312 32.65 24.25 53.87
CA THR A 312 33.74 23.28 53.61
C THR A 312 33.50 21.75 53.73
N ALA A 313 33.73 20.99 52.63
CA ALA A 313 34.70 19.87 52.54
C ALA A 313 34.71 19.09 51.18
N ALA A 314 35.95 18.84 50.71
CA ALA A 314 36.59 17.95 49.72
C ALA A 314 35.89 16.82 48.89
N ALA A 315 36.39 16.70 47.63
CA ALA A 315 36.71 15.53 46.76
C ALA A 315 35.58 14.55 46.33
N THR A 316 35.50 13.92 45.13
CA THR A 316 36.39 13.57 43.99
C THR A 316 35.46 13.14 42.81
N GLY A 317 35.66 13.52 41.53
CA GLY A 317 36.26 12.65 40.51
C GLY A 317 35.43 12.44 39.21
N ALA A 318 36.13 12.49 38.05
CA ALA A 318 35.91 11.83 36.74
C ALA A 318 35.17 12.50 35.53
N ALA A 319 36.01 12.75 34.49
CA ALA A 319 35.86 12.54 33.02
C ALA A 319 34.72 13.23 32.22
N GLY A 320 34.90 13.74 30.99
CA GLY A 320 36.02 13.75 30.03
C GLY A 320 35.65 14.62 28.81
N ALA A 321 36.66 15.18 28.14
CA ALA A 321 36.55 16.11 27.01
C ALA A 321 36.18 15.41 25.68
N THR A 322 35.38 16.06 24.83
CA THR A 322 35.25 15.73 23.40
C THR A 322 35.64 16.95 22.57
N THR A 323 36.72 16.83 21.79
CA THR A 323 37.24 17.86 20.89
C THR A 323 36.83 17.59 19.44
N GLU A 324 36.25 18.61 18.81
CA GLU A 324 35.94 18.71 17.38
C GLU A 324 37.22 18.66 16.53
N LYS A 325 37.32 17.78 15.52
CA LYS A 325 38.56 17.56 14.75
C LYS A 325 38.52 17.86 13.24
N CYS A 326 37.45 18.43 12.67
CA CYS A 326 37.36 18.65 11.21
C CYS A 326 36.97 20.09 10.77
N LYS A 327 37.43 21.13 11.47
CA LYS A 327 37.23 22.52 11.01
C LYS A 327 38.37 22.95 10.07
N GLY A 328 38.11 23.04 8.77
CA GLY A 328 38.99 23.68 7.78
C GLY A 328 39.85 22.79 6.87
N LYS A 329 39.51 21.50 6.66
CA LYS A 329 40.25 20.59 5.76
C LYS A 329 39.44 20.16 4.52
N PRO A 330 40.09 19.86 3.38
CA PRO A 330 39.42 19.36 2.18
C PRO A 330 38.86 17.94 2.36
N GLU A 331 37.76 17.64 1.69
CA GLU A 331 36.86 16.48 1.88
C GLU A 331 37.54 15.10 1.84
N LYS A 332 38.71 15.00 1.21
CA LYS A 332 39.53 13.79 1.11
C LYS A 332 40.28 13.39 2.39
N ASP A 333 40.35 14.30 3.39
CA ASP A 333 41.13 14.11 4.63
C ASP A 333 40.29 13.81 5.89
N CYS A 334 38.94 13.83 5.83
CA CYS A 334 38.08 13.39 6.96
C CYS A 334 37.45 12.02 6.64
N LYS A 335 38.11 10.93 7.06
CA LYS A 335 37.54 9.57 7.03
C LYS A 335 36.95 9.17 8.39
N TYR A 336 35.90 8.34 8.34
CA TYR A 336 35.17 7.79 9.49
C TYR A 336 36.12 7.16 10.54
N PRO A 337 35.90 7.36 11.86
CA PRO A 337 34.62 7.60 12.53
C PRO A 337 34.21 9.05 12.79
N ASP A 338 35.05 10.03 12.47
CA ASP A 338 34.99 11.33 13.15
C ASP A 338 33.99 12.37 12.60
N CYS A 339 33.08 12.03 11.67
CA CYS A 339 32.08 12.98 11.15
C CYS A 339 30.73 12.30 10.81
N ARG A 340 29.64 12.66 11.52
CA ARG A 340 28.25 12.36 11.11
C ARG A 340 27.61 13.62 10.50
N LEU A 341 27.43 13.63 9.19
CA LEU A 341 26.62 14.64 8.49
C LEU A 341 25.12 14.36 8.72
N LYS A 342 24.41 15.29 9.38
CA LYS A 342 22.94 15.33 9.35
C LYS A 342 22.51 16.06 8.09
N GLY A 343 21.90 15.33 7.15
CA GLY A 343 21.39 15.86 5.89
C GLY A 343 19.98 16.48 6.01
N ARG A 344 19.85 17.62 5.31
CA ARG A 344 18.67 18.33 4.77
C ARG A 344 17.36 18.34 5.55
#